data_AF-A0A956BJC8-F1
#
_entry.id   AF-A0A956BJC8-F1
#
_cell.length_a   1.000
_cell.length_b   1.000
_cell.length_c   1.000
_cell.angle_alpha   90.00
_cell.angle_beta   90.00
_cell.angle_gamma   90.00
#
_symmetry.space_group_name_H-M   'P 1'
#
loop_
_entity.id
_entity.type
_entity.pdbx_description
1 polymer ?
#
loop_
_entity_poly.entity_id
_entity_poly.type
_entity_poly.pdbx_seq_one_letter_code
_entity_poly.pdbx_strand_id
1 'polypeptide(L)'
;MEAAAEVWTETAAEESPTGLPAPSELARGVLGFVALGAAVALGSGDAQGAALHGPTALLVDAGSLVLTGPALLVGHQFLDLGAPVTRLADDLLRAFVRSGGMALGLAPVFLYFSATSGLSPALMALALPAIGALGLAHAAVGLVASERDAAADHAVARLAKMRLLVSGWILLTVLVGARIAARVVLG
;
A
#
# COMPACT_ATOMS: atom_id res chain seq x y z
N MET A 1 17.92 -25.66 -46.66
CA MET A 1 16.84 -24.66 -46.69
C MET A 1 16.08 -24.77 -45.36
N GLU A 2 16.80 -24.64 -44.26
CA GLU A 2 16.44 -25.20 -42.95
C GLU A 2 16.84 -24.24 -41.82
N ALA A 3 16.64 -22.93 -42.06
CA ALA A 3 17.08 -21.87 -41.15
C ALA A 3 16.04 -20.74 -41.01
N ALA A 4 14.76 -21.05 -41.21
CA ALA A 4 13.68 -20.05 -41.14
C ALA A 4 12.60 -20.37 -40.10
N ALA A 5 12.73 -21.48 -39.36
CA ALA A 5 11.70 -21.94 -38.41
C ALA A 5 11.99 -21.62 -36.94
N GLU A 6 13.21 -21.24 -36.56
CA GLU A 6 13.59 -21.01 -35.15
C GLU A 6 13.40 -19.57 -34.65
N VAL A 7 13.12 -18.60 -35.54
CA VAL A 7 13.02 -17.18 -35.14
C VAL A 7 11.65 -16.82 -34.54
N TRP A 8 10.67 -17.73 -34.58
CA TRP A 8 9.28 -17.43 -34.19
C TRP A 8 8.88 -17.92 -32.79
N THR A 9 9.81 -18.51 -32.03
CA THR A 9 9.51 -19.10 -30.71
C THR A 9 10.01 -18.32 -29.50
N GLU A 10 10.73 -17.19 -29.68
CA GLU A 10 11.39 -16.51 -28.54
C GLU A 10 11.00 -15.02 -28.36
N THR A 11 10.08 -14.50 -29.16
CA THR A 11 9.53 -13.13 -28.99
C THR A 11 8.02 -13.12 -28.76
N ALA A 12 7.50 -14.17 -28.12
CA ALA A 12 6.14 -14.22 -27.59
C ALA A 12 6.15 -14.32 -26.05
N ALA A 13 7.20 -13.80 -25.40
CA ALA A 13 7.08 -13.37 -24.01
C ALA A 13 6.18 -12.14 -24.03
N GLU A 14 4.90 -12.41 -23.82
CA GLU A 14 3.81 -11.45 -23.62
C GLU A 14 4.27 -10.30 -22.71
N GLU A 15 4.68 -9.17 -23.31
CA GLU A 15 4.48 -7.86 -22.70
C GLU A 15 2.96 -7.68 -22.60
N SER A 16 2.35 -8.20 -21.54
CA SER A 16 0.97 -7.83 -21.21
C SER A 16 0.96 -6.33 -20.94
N PRO A 17 0.29 -5.51 -21.77
CA PRO A 17 0.21 -4.06 -21.60
C PRO A 17 -0.91 -3.71 -20.61
N THR A 18 -0.94 -4.41 -19.48
CA THR A 18 -1.89 -4.20 -18.39
C THR A 18 -1.07 -3.86 -17.14
N GLY A 19 -1.06 -2.57 -16.80
CA GLY A 19 -0.25 -1.95 -15.75
C GLY A 19 -0.54 -2.37 -14.30
N LEU A 20 -1.05 -3.59 -14.08
CA LEU A 20 -1.35 -4.13 -12.77
C LEU A 20 -0.15 -4.95 -12.25
N PRO A 21 0.17 -4.87 -10.95
CA PRO A 21 1.17 -5.75 -10.35
C PRO A 21 0.75 -7.22 -10.53
N ALA A 22 1.74 -8.09 -10.76
CA ALA A 22 1.46 -9.50 -11.00
C ALA A 22 0.74 -10.12 -9.79
N PRO A 23 -0.13 -11.14 -9.98
CA PRO A 23 -0.84 -11.78 -8.86
C PRO A 23 0.11 -12.31 -7.76
N SER A 24 1.32 -12.73 -8.14
CA SER A 24 2.38 -13.15 -7.23
C SER A 24 2.92 -11.98 -6.37
N GLU A 25 2.99 -10.78 -6.91
CA GLU A 25 3.41 -9.57 -6.19
C GLU A 25 2.32 -9.10 -5.22
N LEU A 26 1.05 -9.15 -5.64
CA LEU A 26 -0.09 -8.90 -4.77
C LEU A 26 -0.13 -9.91 -3.61
N ALA A 27 0.04 -11.20 -3.92
CA ALA A 27 0.13 -12.24 -2.91
C ALA A 27 1.30 -11.97 -1.94
N ARG A 28 2.46 -11.55 -2.44
CA ARG A 28 3.61 -11.18 -1.61
C ARG A 28 3.35 -9.97 -0.72
N GLY A 29 2.66 -8.94 -1.24
CA GLY A 29 2.26 -7.78 -0.46
C GLY A 29 1.33 -8.16 0.69
N VAL A 30 0.28 -8.93 0.40
CA VAL A 30 -0.65 -9.47 1.41
C VAL A 30 0.08 -10.34 2.41
N LEU A 31 0.92 -11.27 1.94
CA LEU A 31 1.71 -12.15 2.80
C LEU A 31 2.61 -11.35 3.74
N GLY A 32 3.20 -10.26 3.26
CA GLY A 32 4.05 -9.39 4.07
C GLY A 32 3.32 -8.72 5.22
N PHE A 33 2.12 -8.22 4.97
CA PHE A 33 1.26 -7.68 6.02
C PHE A 33 0.82 -8.76 7.02
N VAL A 34 0.45 -9.95 6.53
CA VAL A 34 0.08 -11.08 7.38
C VAL A 34 1.27 -11.56 8.23
N ALA A 35 2.44 -11.71 7.63
CA ALA A 35 3.66 -12.15 8.30
C ALA A 35 4.11 -11.15 9.36
N LEU A 36 4.07 -9.85 9.05
CA LEU A 36 4.37 -8.82 10.03
C LEU A 36 3.33 -8.82 11.16
N GLY A 37 2.03 -8.92 10.85
CA GLY A 37 0.97 -9.03 11.85
C GLY A 37 1.13 -10.25 12.77
N ALA A 38 1.56 -11.38 12.23
CA ALA A 38 1.85 -12.60 12.99
C ALA A 38 3.12 -12.47 13.85
N ALA A 39 4.19 -11.85 13.33
CA ALA A 39 5.41 -11.57 14.08
C ALA A 39 5.14 -10.62 15.27
N VAL A 40 4.34 -9.59 14.99
CA VAL A 40 3.78 -8.64 15.96
C VAL A 40 2.97 -9.38 17.03
N ALA A 41 2.12 -10.33 16.61
CA ALA A 41 1.32 -11.11 17.54
C ALA A 41 2.21 -11.95 18.49
N LEU A 42 3.14 -12.72 17.94
CA LEU A 42 4.01 -13.60 18.70
C LEU A 42 4.89 -12.86 19.71
N GLY A 43 5.25 -11.60 19.43
CA GLY A 43 6.19 -10.86 20.26
C GLY A 43 5.62 -10.00 21.37
N SER A 44 4.30 -9.89 21.50
CA SER A 44 3.68 -9.12 22.59
C SER A 44 3.47 -9.93 23.88
N GLY A 45 3.70 -11.24 23.87
CA GLY A 45 3.59 -12.11 25.05
C GLY A 45 2.17 -12.37 25.56
N ASP A 46 1.17 -11.65 25.06
CA ASP A 46 -0.25 -11.86 25.34
C ASP A 46 -0.92 -12.52 24.13
N ALA A 47 -0.93 -13.86 24.09
CA ALA A 47 -1.44 -14.63 22.96
C ALA A 47 -2.89 -14.26 22.53
N GLN A 48 -3.70 -13.71 23.45
CA GLN A 48 -5.07 -13.32 23.20
C GLN A 48 -5.16 -11.90 22.62
N GLY A 49 -4.47 -10.92 23.22
CA GLY A 49 -4.40 -9.55 22.68
C GLY A 49 -3.63 -9.47 21.36
N ALA A 50 -2.61 -10.31 21.18
CA ALA A 50 -1.77 -10.27 20.01
C ALA A 50 -2.41 -10.83 18.74
N ALA A 51 -3.17 -11.92 18.90
CA ALA A 51 -3.96 -12.51 17.81
C ALA A 51 -5.08 -11.56 17.34
N LEU A 52 -5.56 -10.67 18.23
CA LEU A 52 -6.66 -9.75 17.98
C LEU A 52 -6.23 -8.32 17.59
N HIS A 53 -5.00 -7.88 17.86
CA HIS A 53 -4.58 -6.49 17.63
C HIS A 53 -3.45 -6.33 16.62
N GLY A 54 -2.57 -7.33 16.48
CA GLY A 54 -1.40 -7.25 15.59
C GLY A 54 -1.74 -7.30 14.09
N PRO A 55 -2.45 -8.34 13.62
CA PRO A 55 -2.98 -8.40 12.25
C PRO A 55 -3.93 -7.23 11.97
N THR A 56 -4.65 -6.78 13.00
CA THR A 56 -5.72 -5.81 12.91
C THR A 56 -5.21 -4.42 12.59
N ALA A 57 -4.08 -3.98 13.15
CA ALA A 57 -3.50 -2.67 12.82
C ALA A 57 -3.05 -2.56 11.34
N LEU A 58 -2.49 -3.63 10.78
CA LEU A 58 -2.11 -3.68 9.36
C LEU A 58 -3.31 -3.85 8.43
N LEU A 59 -4.33 -4.59 8.88
CA LEU A 59 -5.63 -4.66 8.21
C LEU A 59 -6.42 -3.35 8.32
N VAL A 60 -6.22 -2.56 9.37
CA VAL A 60 -6.77 -1.20 9.51
C VAL A 60 -6.14 -0.29 8.47
N ASP A 61 -4.82 -0.31 8.32
CA ASP A 61 -4.12 0.50 7.32
C ASP A 61 -4.50 0.07 5.90
N ALA A 62 -4.38 -1.23 5.60
CA ALA A 62 -4.78 -1.78 4.30
C ALA A 62 -6.28 -1.54 4.01
N GLY A 63 -7.14 -1.77 5.00
CA GLY A 63 -8.58 -1.58 4.89
C GLY A 63 -8.97 -0.12 4.72
N SER A 64 -8.29 0.81 5.40
CA SER A 64 -8.54 2.25 5.23
C SER A 64 -8.16 2.70 3.82
N LEU A 65 -7.07 2.20 3.25
CA LEU A 65 -6.68 2.43 1.86
C LEU A 65 -7.72 1.89 0.88
N VAL A 66 -8.20 0.66 1.08
CA VAL A 66 -9.24 0.05 0.24
C VAL A 66 -10.57 0.81 0.35
N LEU A 67 -10.94 1.27 1.54
CA LEU A 67 -12.20 1.99 1.77
C LEU A 67 -12.16 3.42 1.24
N THR A 68 -11.01 4.07 1.25
CA THR A 68 -10.84 5.46 0.81
C THR A 68 -10.41 5.59 -0.65
N GLY A 69 -9.87 4.51 -1.25
CA GLY A 69 -9.49 4.44 -2.66
C GLY A 69 -10.61 4.85 -3.62
N PRO A 70 -11.82 4.25 -3.55
CA PRO A 70 -12.94 4.64 -4.38
C PRO A 70 -13.33 6.12 -4.23
N ALA A 71 -13.27 6.67 -3.00
CA ALA A 71 -13.56 8.09 -2.76
C ALA A 71 -12.52 8.99 -3.44
N LEU A 72 -11.25 8.58 -3.47
CA LEU A 72 -10.21 9.29 -4.21
C LEU A 72 -10.46 9.23 -5.72
N LEU A 73 -10.82 8.06 -6.27
CA LEU A 73 -11.09 7.92 -7.71
C LEU A 73 -12.30 8.74 -8.14
N VAL A 74 -13.36 8.76 -7.32
CA VAL A 74 -14.54 9.59 -7.54
C VAL A 74 -14.20 11.08 -7.44
N GLY A 75 -13.45 11.49 -6.42
CA GLY A 75 -12.98 12.87 -6.27
C GLY A 75 -12.08 13.32 -7.44
N HIS A 76 -11.27 12.40 -7.98
CA HIS A 76 -10.45 12.66 -9.16
C HIS A 76 -11.30 12.96 -10.40
N GLN A 77 -12.33 12.14 -10.66
CA GLN A 77 -13.28 12.36 -11.75
C GLN A 77 -14.08 13.66 -11.59
N PHE A 78 -14.55 13.96 -10.37
CA PHE A 78 -15.30 15.21 -10.10
C PHE A 78 -14.47 16.48 -10.32
N LEU A 79 -13.15 16.41 -10.12
CA LEU A 79 -12.25 17.55 -10.29
C LEU A 79 -11.76 17.75 -11.73
N ASP A 80 -12.18 16.87 -12.65
CA ASP A 80 -11.77 16.83 -14.07
C ASP A 80 -10.25 16.79 -14.22
N LEU A 81 -9.62 15.89 -13.46
CA LEU A 81 -8.18 15.65 -13.49
C LEU A 81 -7.80 14.74 -14.66
N GLY A 82 -6.57 14.89 -15.17
CA GLY A 82 -6.16 14.36 -16.48
C GLY A 82 -5.67 12.92 -16.47
N ALA A 83 -5.19 12.39 -15.35
CA ALA A 83 -4.70 11.01 -15.29
C ALA A 83 -5.84 10.00 -15.48
N PRO A 84 -5.65 8.93 -16.28
CA PRO A 84 -6.64 7.88 -16.36
C PRO A 84 -6.78 7.16 -15.01
N VAL A 85 -8.02 6.87 -14.62
CA VAL A 85 -8.40 6.24 -13.34
C VAL A 85 -7.69 4.89 -13.14
N THR A 86 -7.48 4.14 -14.21
CA THR A 86 -6.74 2.87 -14.20
C THR A 86 -5.31 3.07 -13.71
N ARG A 87 -4.61 4.11 -14.18
CA ARG A 87 -3.24 4.41 -13.78
C ARG A 87 -3.14 4.82 -12.31
N LEU A 88 -4.15 5.54 -11.78
CA LEU A 88 -4.22 5.86 -10.36
C LEU A 88 -4.43 4.62 -9.50
N ALA A 89 -5.31 3.71 -9.94
CA ALA A 89 -5.52 2.43 -9.27
C ALA A 89 -4.24 1.57 -9.28
N ASP A 90 -3.50 1.56 -10.39
CA ASP A 90 -2.22 0.87 -10.51
C ASP A 90 -1.17 1.45 -9.55
N ASP A 91 -1.10 2.78 -9.43
CA ASP A 91 -0.17 3.46 -8.51
C ASP A 91 -0.51 3.15 -7.04
N LEU A 92 -1.80 3.09 -6.69
CA LEU A 92 -2.27 2.66 -5.36
C LEU A 92 -1.90 1.19 -5.07
N LEU A 93 -2.13 0.30 -6.03
CA LEU A 93 -1.79 -1.12 -5.90
C LEU A 93 -0.27 -1.34 -5.78
N ARG A 94 0.54 -0.60 -6.56
CA ARG A 94 2.00 -0.66 -6.47
C ARG A 94 2.52 -0.14 -5.13
N ALA A 95 1.94 0.93 -4.60
CA ALA A 95 2.26 1.42 -3.26
C ALA A 95 1.90 0.38 -2.18
N PHE A 96 0.74 -0.27 -2.29
CA PHE A 96 0.33 -1.35 -1.41
C PHE A 96 1.30 -2.53 -1.44
N VAL A 97 1.61 -3.06 -2.62
CA VAL A 97 2.57 -4.18 -2.80
C VAL A 97 3.93 -3.83 -2.21
N ARG A 98 4.45 -2.62 -2.47
CA ARG A 98 5.73 -2.17 -1.95
C ARG A 98 5.72 -2.10 -0.41
N SER A 99 4.68 -1.54 0.18
CA SER A 99 4.54 -1.47 1.64
C SER A 99 4.43 -2.85 2.28
N GLY A 100 3.71 -3.79 1.65
CA GLY A 100 3.66 -5.19 2.08
C GLY A 100 5.03 -5.89 1.96
N GLY A 101 5.79 -5.61 0.90
CA GLY A 101 7.17 -6.09 0.77
C GLY A 101 8.09 -5.58 1.88
N MET A 102 7.96 -4.31 2.27
CA MET A 102 8.69 -3.74 3.42
C MET A 102 8.27 -4.42 4.73
N ALA A 103 6.97 -4.66 4.92
CA ALA A 103 6.45 -5.37 6.08
C ALA A 103 7.02 -6.80 6.17
N LEU A 104 7.10 -7.51 5.05
CA LEU A 104 7.70 -8.84 4.98
C LEU A 104 9.18 -8.84 5.38
N GLY A 105 9.94 -7.84 4.94
CA GLY A 105 11.35 -7.68 5.32
C GLY A 105 11.56 -7.36 6.81
N LEU A 106 10.60 -6.67 7.43
CA LEU A 106 10.64 -6.30 8.85
C LEU A 106 10.19 -7.43 9.79
N ALA A 107 9.33 -8.34 9.33
CA ALA A 107 8.81 -9.45 10.14
C ALA A 107 9.91 -10.26 10.90
N PRO A 108 11.02 -10.71 10.28
CA PRO A 108 12.07 -11.43 11.00
C PRO A 108 12.79 -10.56 12.05
N VAL A 109 12.92 -9.25 11.82
CA VAL A 109 13.51 -8.31 12.78
C VAL A 109 12.65 -8.24 14.04
N PHE A 110 11.33 -8.15 13.86
CA PHE A 110 10.38 -8.18 14.97
C PHE A 110 10.44 -9.47 15.78
N LEU A 111 10.48 -10.62 15.10
CA LEU A 111 10.63 -11.92 15.77
C LEU A 111 11.94 -12.01 16.57
N TYR A 112 13.03 -11.50 16.01
CA TYR A 112 14.33 -11.49 16.70
C TYR A 112 14.29 -10.64 17.97
N PHE A 113 13.84 -9.39 17.89
CA PHE A 113 13.78 -8.49 19.06
C PHE A 113 12.77 -8.95 20.10
N SER A 114 11.66 -9.53 19.66
CA SER A 114 10.71 -10.26 20.50
C SER A 114 11.37 -11.34 21.32
N ALA A 115 12.14 -12.23 20.67
CA ALA A 115 12.77 -13.36 21.34
C ALA A 115 13.91 -12.95 22.30
N THR A 116 14.55 -11.81 22.05
CA THR A 116 15.83 -11.47 22.71
C THR A 116 15.76 -10.35 23.74
N SER A 117 14.85 -9.38 23.59
CA SER A 117 14.98 -8.09 24.28
C SER A 117 13.71 -7.59 24.97
N GLY A 118 12.54 -8.18 24.69
CA GLY A 118 11.26 -7.68 25.20
C GLY A 118 10.87 -6.27 24.69
N LEU A 119 11.70 -5.64 23.84
CA LEU A 119 11.46 -4.32 23.24
C LEU A 119 10.43 -4.34 22.11
N SER A 120 9.88 -5.52 21.80
CA SER A 120 8.94 -5.75 20.72
C SER A 120 7.77 -4.73 20.75
N PRO A 121 7.05 -4.52 21.87
CA PRO A 121 5.90 -3.62 21.89
C PRO A 121 6.24 -2.16 21.49
N ALA A 122 7.38 -1.65 21.97
CA ALA A 122 7.82 -0.29 21.66
C ALA A 122 8.27 -0.15 20.19
N LEU A 123 9.02 -1.14 19.68
CA LEU A 123 9.41 -1.19 18.26
C LEU A 123 8.19 -1.31 17.35
N MET A 124 7.16 -2.06 17.77
CA MET A 124 5.92 -2.25 17.01
C MET A 124 5.13 -0.95 16.94
N ALA A 125 4.97 -0.25 18.07
CA ALA A 125 4.28 1.04 18.15
C ALA A 125 4.91 2.10 17.24
N LEU A 126 6.22 2.01 16.96
CA LEU A 126 6.92 2.92 16.05
C LEU A 126 6.87 2.45 14.58
N ALA A 127 7.11 1.16 14.33
CA ALA A 127 7.28 0.67 12.96
C ALA A 127 5.96 0.57 12.19
N LEU A 128 4.87 0.21 12.85
CA LEU A 128 3.55 0.13 12.22
C LEU A 128 3.15 1.48 11.57
N PRO A 129 3.10 2.60 12.32
CA PRO A 129 2.78 3.89 11.72
C PRO A 129 3.87 4.36 10.73
N ALA A 130 5.13 3.97 10.91
CA ALA A 130 6.18 4.30 9.94
C ALA A 130 5.95 3.61 8.59
N ILE A 131 5.60 2.32 8.57
CA ILE A 131 5.28 1.57 7.35
C ILE A 131 4.02 2.15 6.70
N GLY A 132 2.98 2.44 7.48
CA GLY A 132 1.76 3.08 7.00
C GLY A 132 2.02 4.44 6.36
N ALA A 133 2.77 5.31 7.05
CA ALA A 133 3.15 6.63 6.55
C ALA A 133 4.01 6.53 5.27
N LEU A 134 4.94 5.59 5.21
CA LEU A 134 5.77 5.36 4.01
C LEU A 134 4.93 4.86 2.84
N GLY A 135 3.99 3.93 3.06
CA GLY A 135 3.07 3.45 2.04
C GLY A 135 2.19 4.57 1.50
N LEU A 136 1.65 5.39 2.40
CA LEU A 136 0.82 6.54 2.06
C LEU A 136 1.60 7.62 1.30
N ALA A 137 2.84 7.89 1.70
CA ALA A 137 3.73 8.81 0.99
C ALA A 137 4.06 8.31 -0.42
N HIS A 138 4.34 7.02 -0.58
CA HIS A 138 4.57 6.43 -1.90
C HIS A 138 3.34 6.52 -2.80
N ALA A 139 2.16 6.23 -2.27
CA ALA A 139 0.89 6.39 -2.98
C ALA A 139 0.69 7.85 -3.41
N ALA A 140 0.85 8.80 -2.48
CA ALA A 140 0.71 10.22 -2.75
C ALA A 140 1.68 10.72 -3.84
N VAL A 141 2.94 10.30 -3.80
CA VAL A 141 3.94 10.65 -4.81
C VAL A 141 3.59 10.06 -6.17
N GLY A 142 3.19 8.77 -6.22
CA GLY A 142 2.76 8.12 -7.45
C GLY A 142 1.57 8.81 -8.11
N LEU A 143 0.54 9.10 -7.31
CA LEU A 143 -0.67 9.81 -7.72
C LEU A 143 -0.37 11.22 -8.28
N VAL A 144 0.50 12.00 -7.63
CA VAL A 144 0.88 13.34 -8.11
C VAL A 144 1.75 13.24 -9.38
N ALA A 145 2.61 12.22 -9.48
CA ALA A 145 3.44 11.99 -10.66
C ALA A 145 2.60 11.58 -11.87
N SER A 146 1.62 10.69 -11.71
CA SER A 146 0.74 10.28 -12.83
C SER A 146 -0.11 11.44 -13.35
N GLU A 147 -0.57 12.34 -12.48
CA GLU A 147 -1.25 13.57 -12.92
C GLU A 147 -0.29 14.55 -13.62
N ARG A 148 0.95 14.66 -13.13
CA ARG A 148 1.97 15.50 -13.78
C ARG A 148 2.24 15.04 -15.22
N ASP A 149 2.34 13.74 -15.43
CA ASP A 149 2.58 13.15 -16.74
C ASP A 149 1.38 13.32 -17.69
N ALA A 150 0.17 13.42 -17.15
CA ALA A 150 -1.06 13.56 -17.92
C ALA A 150 -1.43 15.03 -18.25
N ALA A 151 -0.81 16.01 -17.59
CA ALA A 151 -1.21 17.40 -17.70
C ALA A 151 -0.43 18.18 -18.78
N ALA A 152 -0.91 18.14 -20.03
CA ALA A 152 -0.31 18.86 -21.16
C ALA A 152 -0.60 20.38 -21.15
N ASP A 153 -1.86 20.81 -20.94
CA ASP A 153 -2.25 22.22 -21.18
C ASP A 153 -2.61 23.04 -19.94
N HIS A 154 -2.76 22.42 -18.76
CA HIS A 154 -3.13 23.14 -17.52
C HIS A 154 -2.42 22.56 -16.28
N ALA A 155 -1.12 22.25 -16.44
CA ALA A 155 -0.32 21.53 -15.46
C ALA A 155 -0.39 22.14 -14.05
N VAL A 156 -0.26 23.45 -13.91
CA VAL A 156 -0.21 24.09 -12.59
C VAL A 156 -1.55 23.98 -11.84
N ALA A 157 -2.66 24.30 -12.49
CA ALA A 157 -3.98 24.26 -11.86
C ALA A 157 -4.44 22.83 -11.54
N ARG A 158 -4.18 21.87 -12.45
CA ARG A 158 -4.49 20.45 -12.23
C ARG A 158 -3.64 19.84 -11.13
N LEU A 159 -2.34 20.14 -11.09
CA LEU A 159 -1.47 19.69 -10.00
C LEU A 159 -1.87 20.26 -8.65
N ALA A 160 -2.33 21.52 -8.59
CA ALA A 160 -2.85 22.10 -7.36
C ALA A 160 -4.10 21.38 -6.85
N LYS A 161 -5.07 21.11 -7.74
CA LYS A 161 -6.27 20.31 -7.44
C LYS A 161 -5.90 18.90 -6.97
N MET A 162 -4.95 18.25 -7.65
CA MET A 162 -4.50 16.90 -7.30
C MET A 162 -3.82 16.85 -5.93
N ARG A 163 -2.96 17.82 -5.61
CA ARG A 163 -2.35 17.94 -4.28
C ARG A 163 -3.40 18.14 -3.19
N LEU A 164 -4.44 18.94 -3.46
CA LEU A 164 -5.55 19.14 -2.53
C LEU A 164 -6.35 17.85 -2.34
N LEU A 165 -6.66 17.14 -3.42
CA LEU A 165 -7.34 15.84 -3.37
C LEU A 165 -6.54 14.81 -2.57
N VAL A 166 -5.24 14.66 -2.87
CA VAL A 166 -4.34 13.75 -2.17
C VAL A 166 -4.21 14.13 -0.69
N SER A 167 -4.12 15.42 -0.37
CA SER A 167 -4.08 15.87 1.04
C SER A 167 -5.38 15.56 1.78
N GLY A 168 -6.53 15.80 1.15
CA GLY A 168 -7.84 15.45 1.70
C GLY A 168 -8.01 13.93 1.88
N TRP A 169 -7.52 13.15 0.92
CA TRP A 169 -7.51 11.70 1.01
C TRP A 169 -6.60 11.18 2.12
N ILE A 170 -5.38 11.70 2.25
CA ILE A 170 -4.46 11.37 3.35
C ILE A 170 -5.14 11.62 4.70
N LEU A 171 -5.75 12.81 4.86
CA LEU A 171 -6.48 13.16 6.08
C LEU A 171 -7.62 12.18 6.35
N LEU A 172 -8.40 11.83 5.32
CA LEU A 172 -9.48 10.87 5.43
C LEU A 172 -8.97 9.48 5.85
N THR A 173 -7.91 8.98 5.21
CA THR A 173 -7.28 7.69 5.52
C THR A 173 -6.80 7.65 6.97
N VAL A 174 -6.14 8.71 7.45
CA VAL A 174 -5.69 8.82 8.84
C VAL A 174 -6.88 8.86 9.81
N LEU A 175 -7.94 9.62 9.50
CA LEU A 175 -9.13 9.70 10.35
C LEU A 175 -9.87 8.35 10.43
N VAL A 176 -10.02 7.66 9.30
CA VAL A 176 -10.62 6.32 9.25
C VAL A 176 -9.77 5.33 10.03
N GLY A 177 -8.45 5.31 9.80
CA GLY A 177 -7.51 4.48 10.54
C GLY A 177 -7.57 4.70 12.05
N ALA A 178 -7.51 5.97 12.48
CA ALA A 178 -7.65 6.35 13.89
C ALA A 178 -9.01 5.92 14.48
N ARG A 179 -10.10 6.05 13.70
CA ARG A 179 -11.44 5.65 14.14
C ARG A 179 -11.54 4.14 14.34
N ILE A 180 -10.98 3.34 13.43
CA ILE A 180 -10.99 1.87 13.53
C ILE A 180 -10.07 1.45 14.69
N ALA A 181 -8.87 2.02 14.80
CA ALA A 181 -7.95 1.77 15.91
C ALA A 181 -8.62 2.07 17.27
N ALA A 182 -9.32 3.20 17.40
CA ALA A 182 -10.07 3.53 18.61
C ALA A 182 -11.16 2.51 18.94
N ARG A 183 -11.83 1.91 17.94
CA ARG A 183 -12.81 0.84 18.18
C ARG A 183 -12.17 -0.48 18.60
N VAL A 184 -10.97 -0.76 18.10
CA VAL A 184 -10.23 -1.98 18.43
C VAL A 184 -9.63 -1.89 19.84
N VAL A 185 -9.24 -0.70 20.30
CA VAL A 185 -8.63 -0.48 21.63
C VAL A 185 -9.66 -0.29 22.75
N LEU A 186 -10.82 0.31 22.45
CA LEU A 186 -11.85 0.62 23.47
C LEU A 186 -13.03 -0.38 23.48
N GLY A 187 -13.03 -1.35 22.57
CA GLY A 187 -14.12 -2.31 22.36
C GLY A 187 -13.87 -3.68 22.96
#